data_AF-A0A958LYI0-F1
#
_entry.id   AF-A0A958LYI0-F1
#
_cell.length_a   1.000
_cell.length_b   1.000
_cell.length_c   1.000
_cell.angle_alpha   90.00
_cell.angle_beta   90.00
_cell.angle_gamma   90.00
#
_symmetry.space_group_name_H-M   'P 1'
#
loop_
_entity.id
_entity.type
_entity.pdbx_description
1 polymer ?
#
loop_
_entity_poly.entity_id
_entity_poly.type
_entity_poly.pdbx_seq_one_letter_code
_entity_poly.pdbx_strand_id
1 'polypeptide(L)'
;MRKTQLEFNIHRETEKDRNYSIGGRSFYFFDFDDNIACLTTPLILFHKETGLELALSSQEWASVHHQIGRAGKYKDYEIRFCDKTGTFKHFRDHEAHELEKLGHKEQVFVRDVAEILGYSDLDWKGPSWECFYHACF
;
A
#
# COMPACT_ATOMS: atom_id res chain seq x y z
N MET A 1 -11.27 4.83 -23.50
CA MET A 1 -10.22 4.41 -22.54
C MET A 1 -10.33 5.26 -21.30
N ARG A 2 -10.53 4.65 -20.12
CA ARG A 2 -10.44 5.39 -18.86
C ARG A 2 -8.96 5.72 -18.65
N LYS A 3 -8.62 7.00 -18.58
CA LYS A 3 -7.28 7.47 -18.17
C LYS A 3 -7.14 7.16 -16.67
N THR A 4 -6.59 6.00 -16.34
CA THR A 4 -6.38 5.55 -14.95
C THR A 4 -5.09 6.10 -14.37
N GLN A 5 -4.10 6.40 -15.22
CA GLN A 5 -2.82 6.96 -14.82
C GLN A 5 -2.74 8.44 -15.21
N LEU A 6 -2.23 9.27 -14.30
CA LEU A 6 -1.85 10.65 -14.59
C LEU A 6 -0.64 10.60 -15.53
N GLU A 7 -0.90 10.60 -16.83
CA GLU A 7 0.16 10.78 -17.82
C GLU A 7 0.67 12.21 -17.70
N PHE A 8 1.81 12.35 -17.04
CA PHE A 8 2.61 13.53 -17.18
C PHE A 8 3.16 13.53 -18.60
N ASN A 9 2.61 14.36 -19.50
CA ASN A 9 3.22 14.71 -20.80
C ASN A 9 4.52 15.51 -20.62
N ILE A 10 5.31 15.13 -19.62
CA ILE A 10 6.61 15.65 -19.30
C ILE A 10 7.57 14.84 -20.17
N HIS A 11 7.61 15.16 -21.47
CA HIS A 11 8.79 14.86 -22.29
C HIS A 11 9.92 15.81 -21.85
N ARG A 12 10.36 15.71 -20.59
CA ARG A 12 11.51 16.48 -20.12
C ARG A 12 12.76 15.69 -20.49
N GLU A 13 13.62 16.34 -21.25
CA GLU A 13 14.98 15.87 -21.44
C GLU A 13 15.63 15.73 -20.06
N THR A 14 16.33 14.63 -19.85
CA THR A 14 17.09 14.41 -18.62
C THR A 14 18.17 15.47 -18.49
N GLU A 15 17.96 16.42 -17.59
CA GLU A 15 18.94 17.46 -17.29
C GLU A 15 19.84 17.00 -16.14
N LYS A 16 21.15 17.27 -16.25
CA LYS A 16 22.06 17.08 -15.12
C LYS A 16 21.66 18.03 -14.01
N ASP A 17 21.58 17.52 -12.78
CA ASP A 17 21.36 18.35 -11.59
C ASP A 17 22.42 19.47 -11.56
N ARG A 18 21.92 20.70 -11.66
CA ARG A 18 22.73 21.93 -11.79
C ARG A 18 23.66 22.13 -10.60
N ASN A 19 23.27 21.65 -9.43
CA ASN A 19 23.97 21.85 -8.17
C ASN A 19 24.72 20.59 -7.70
N TYR A 20 24.61 19.46 -8.39
CA TYR A 20 25.30 18.22 -8.02
C TYR A 20 26.81 18.42 -7.82
N SER A 21 27.43 19.23 -8.68
CA SER A 21 28.86 19.57 -8.65
C SER A 21 29.30 20.36 -7.41
N ILE A 22 28.37 21.08 -6.76
CA ILE A 22 28.61 21.84 -5.52
C ILE A 22 27.99 21.15 -4.29
N GLY A 23 27.64 19.87 -4.39
CA GLY A 23 27.08 19.07 -3.30
C GLY A 23 25.56 19.14 -3.16
N GLY A 24 24.85 19.73 -4.13
CA GLY A 24 23.40 19.71 -4.21
C GLY A 24 22.83 18.29 -4.27
N ARG A 25 21.69 18.10 -3.60
CA ARG A 25 20.93 16.84 -3.55
C ARG A 25 19.45 17.16 -3.60
N SER A 26 18.72 16.50 -4.49
CA SER A 26 17.26 16.50 -4.50
C SER A 26 16.76 15.30 -3.69
N PHE A 27 15.68 15.48 -2.94
CA PHE A 27 15.05 14.42 -2.15
C PHE A 27 13.56 14.40 -2.45
N TYR A 28 13.03 13.21 -2.65
CA TYR A 28 11.62 12.96 -2.90
C TYR A 28 11.11 11.97 -1.86
N PHE A 29 9.96 12.28 -1.26
CA PHE A 29 9.30 11.41 -0.29
C PHE A 29 8.02 10.88 -0.92
N PHE A 30 7.84 9.57 -0.85
CA PHE A 30 6.65 8.88 -1.33
C PHE A 30 6.20 7.91 -0.25
N ASP A 31 4.90 7.89 0.05
CA ASP A 31 4.31 6.71 0.63
C ASP A 31 4.23 5.65 -0.48
N PHE A 32 4.65 4.43 -0.19
CA PHE A 32 4.73 3.39 -1.22
C PHE A 32 3.34 2.82 -1.55
N ASP A 33 2.60 2.45 -0.51
CA ASP A 33 1.28 1.83 -0.61
C ASP A 33 0.23 2.79 -1.17
N ASP A 34 -0.59 2.30 -2.10
CA ASP A 34 -1.66 3.00 -2.86
C ASP A 34 -1.22 4.23 -3.68
N ASN A 35 -0.01 4.76 -3.45
CA ASN A 35 0.56 5.91 -4.15
C ASN A 35 1.52 5.48 -5.26
N ILE A 36 2.48 4.61 -4.94
CA ILE A 36 3.41 4.04 -5.93
C ILE A 36 2.89 2.70 -6.43
N ALA A 37 2.45 1.84 -5.53
CA ALA A 37 1.94 0.52 -5.85
C ALA A 37 0.66 0.22 -5.07
N CYS A 38 -0.34 -0.31 -5.75
CA CYS A 38 -1.55 -0.86 -5.14
C CYS A 38 -1.25 -2.30 -4.67
N LEU A 39 -0.87 -2.47 -3.41
CA LEU A 39 -0.54 -3.79 -2.85
C LEU A 39 -1.80 -4.57 -2.47
N THR A 40 -1.63 -5.89 -2.34
CA THR A 40 -2.69 -6.84 -1.94
C THR A 40 -2.81 -6.98 -0.41
N THR A 41 -2.04 -6.22 0.36
CA THR A 41 -2.01 -6.24 1.83
C THR A 41 -3.42 -6.02 2.42
N PRO A 42 -4.01 -7.00 3.13
CA PRO A 42 -5.37 -6.87 3.63
C PRO A 42 -5.43 -6.12 4.97
N LEU A 43 -6.48 -5.33 5.15
CA LEU A 43 -6.90 -4.78 6.45
C LEU A 43 -7.92 -5.71 7.10
N ILE A 44 -7.76 -6.00 8.39
CA ILE A 44 -8.62 -6.96 9.09
C ILE A 44 -9.61 -6.26 10.02
N LEU A 45 -10.90 -6.46 9.79
CA LEU A 45 -11.95 -6.10 10.74
C LEU A 45 -12.32 -7.27 11.62
N PHE A 46 -12.81 -6.96 12.81
CA PHE A 46 -13.21 -7.97 13.78
C PHE A 46 -14.68 -7.79 14.09
N HIS A 47 -15.47 -8.87 13.99
CA HIS A 47 -16.86 -8.82 14.45
C HIS A 47 -16.89 -8.59 15.96
N LYS A 48 -17.68 -7.63 16.44
CA LYS A 48 -17.69 -7.18 17.85
C LYS A 48 -18.03 -8.30 18.83
N GLU A 49 -18.98 -9.17 18.48
CA GLU A 49 -19.42 -10.26 19.36
C GLU A 49 -18.62 -11.55 19.19
N THR A 50 -18.46 -12.04 17.96
CA THR A 50 -17.83 -13.35 17.69
C THR A 50 -16.31 -13.27 17.55
N GLY A 51 -15.75 -12.08 17.33
CA GLY A 51 -14.33 -11.90 17.04
C GLY A 51 -13.89 -12.39 15.65
N LEU A 52 -14.83 -12.83 14.79
CA LEU A 52 -14.51 -13.31 13.45
C LEU A 52 -13.83 -12.22 12.61
N GLU A 53 -12.75 -12.61 11.93
CA GLU A 53 -11.98 -11.74 11.06
C GLU A 53 -12.65 -11.59 9.69
N LEU A 54 -12.65 -10.35 9.18
CA LEU A 54 -13.09 -10.02 7.83
C LEU A 54 -12.00 -9.17 7.16
N ALA A 55 -11.42 -9.69 6.08
CA ALA A 55 -10.43 -8.97 5.29
C ALA A 55 -11.09 -7.94 4.37
N LEU A 56 -10.48 -6.76 4.25
CA LEU A 56 -10.81 -5.71 3.29
C LEU A 56 -9.54 -5.32 2.53
N SER A 57 -9.72 -4.95 1.27
CA SER A 57 -8.70 -4.24 0.51
C SER A 57 -8.57 -2.77 0.96
N SER A 58 -7.45 -2.13 0.64
CA SER A 58 -7.24 -0.69 0.89
C SER A 58 -8.29 0.19 0.20
N GLN A 59 -8.74 -0.19 -1.00
CA GLN A 59 -9.78 0.54 -1.72
C GLN A 59 -11.16 0.46 -1.04
N GLU A 60 -11.54 -0.72 -0.55
CA GLU A 60 -12.76 -0.88 0.26
C GLU A 60 -12.66 -0.06 1.55
N TRP A 61 -11.52 -0.15 2.24
CA TRP A 61 -11.25 0.62 3.45
C TRP A 61 -11.39 2.13 3.23
N ALA A 62 -10.75 2.67 2.19
CA ALA A 62 -10.82 4.08 1.83
C ALA A 62 -12.28 4.55 1.69
N SER A 63 -13.14 3.69 1.14
CA SER A 63 -14.56 3.98 0.92
C SER A 63 -15.40 3.89 2.20
N VAL A 64 -15.13 2.93 3.10
CA VAL A 64 -16.06 2.57 4.19
C VAL A 64 -15.57 2.83 5.61
N HIS A 65 -14.28 3.13 5.83
CA HIS A 65 -13.69 3.15 7.18
C HIS A 65 -14.43 4.07 8.17
N HIS A 66 -14.96 5.20 7.71
CA HIS A 66 -15.70 6.15 8.53
C HIS A 66 -17.06 5.61 9.04
N GLN A 67 -17.58 4.53 8.44
CA GLN A 67 -18.86 3.90 8.79
C GLN A 67 -18.68 2.65 9.65
N ILE A 68 -17.47 2.10 9.72
CA ILE A 68 -17.17 0.86 10.46
C ILE A 68 -17.56 1.04 11.93
N GLY A 69 -18.28 0.06 12.46
CA GLY A 69 -18.76 0.07 13.83
C GLY A 69 -19.92 1.02 14.10
N ARG A 70 -20.42 1.74 13.09
CA ARG A 70 -21.48 2.75 13.22
C ARG A 70 -22.71 2.44 12.37
N ALA A 71 -22.52 2.15 11.08
CA ALA A 71 -23.62 1.98 10.12
C ALA A 71 -23.25 1.08 8.94
N GLY A 72 -24.26 0.71 8.16
CA GLY A 72 -24.08 -0.07 6.93
C GLY A 72 -23.62 -1.51 7.16
N LYS A 73 -22.98 -2.10 6.14
CA LYS A 73 -22.52 -3.49 6.11
C LYS A 73 -21.55 -3.83 7.26
N TYR A 74 -20.81 -2.84 7.75
CA TYR A 74 -19.74 -3.03 8.74
C TYR A 74 -20.11 -2.50 10.14
N LYS A 75 -21.40 -2.30 10.43
CA LYS A 75 -21.87 -1.76 11.73
C LYS A 75 -21.49 -2.65 12.93
N ASP A 76 -21.45 -3.95 12.72
CA ASP A 76 -21.18 -4.96 13.76
C ASP A 76 -19.70 -5.34 13.83
N TYR A 77 -18.86 -4.63 13.08
CA TYR A 77 -17.41 -4.80 13.06
C TYR A 77 -16.70 -3.64 13.76
N GLU A 78 -15.47 -3.88 14.20
CA GLU A 78 -14.63 -2.88 14.85
C GLU A 78 -13.22 -2.81 14.25
N ILE A 79 -12.61 -1.63 14.40
CA ILE A 79 -11.21 -1.38 14.09
C ILE A 79 -10.43 -1.59 15.38
N ARG A 80 -9.39 -2.44 15.33
CA ARG A 80 -8.48 -2.66 16.46
C ARG A 80 -7.12 -2.08 16.13
N PHE A 81 -6.61 -1.19 16.98
CA PHE A 81 -5.37 -0.45 16.71
C PHE A 81 -4.09 -1.13 17.21
N CYS A 82 -4.19 -2.32 17.80
CA CYS A 82 -2.98 -3.09 18.12
C CYS A 82 -2.26 -3.46 16.81
N ASP A 83 -1.00 -3.05 16.69
CA ASP A 83 -0.13 -3.31 15.56
C ASP A 83 0.16 -4.80 15.34
N LYS A 84 0.12 -5.63 16.39
CA LYS A 84 0.42 -7.07 16.28
C LYS A 84 -0.78 -7.94 15.96
N THR A 85 -1.96 -7.57 16.46
CA THR A 85 -3.16 -8.42 16.42
C THR A 85 -4.39 -7.73 15.89
N GLY A 86 -4.31 -6.42 15.64
CA GLY A 86 -5.42 -5.60 15.18
C GLY A 86 -5.49 -5.50 13.66
N THR A 87 -6.15 -4.44 13.21
CA THR A 87 -6.56 -4.24 11.82
C THR A 87 -5.40 -4.10 10.86
N PHE A 88 -4.30 -3.50 11.33
CA PHE A 88 -3.12 -3.21 10.53
C PHE A 88 -2.01 -4.25 10.71
N LYS A 89 -2.31 -5.44 11.27
CA LYS A 89 -1.29 -6.46 11.60
C LYS A 89 -0.41 -6.89 10.44
N HIS A 90 -0.88 -6.75 9.20
CA HIS A 90 -0.14 -7.11 7.99
C HIS A 90 0.75 -6.00 7.43
N PHE A 91 0.64 -4.77 7.93
CA PHE A 91 1.41 -3.60 7.47
C PHE A 91 2.73 -3.39 8.23
N ARG A 92 3.07 -4.31 9.13
CA ARG A 92 4.32 -4.29 9.89
C ARG A 92 5.25 -5.39 9.43
N ASP A 93 6.53 -5.17 9.72
CA ASP A 93 7.50 -6.25 9.70
C ASP A 93 7.21 -7.24 10.84
N HIS A 94 7.32 -8.51 10.49
CA HIS A 94 7.10 -9.63 11.38
C HIS A 94 8.45 -10.23 11.78
N GLU A 95 8.55 -10.62 13.04
CA GLU A 95 9.69 -11.41 13.50
C GLU A 95 9.72 -12.77 12.78
N ALA A 96 10.90 -13.37 12.61
CA ALA A 96 11.05 -14.62 11.88
C ALA A 96 10.13 -15.75 12.42
N HIS A 97 9.96 -15.82 13.74
CA HIS A 97 9.07 -16.80 14.39
C HIS A 97 7.58 -16.51 14.18
N GLU A 98 7.19 -15.25 13.93
CA GLU A 98 5.82 -14.86 13.58
C GLU A 98 5.53 -15.29 12.14
N LEU A 99 6.47 -15.07 11.22
CA LEU A 99 6.38 -15.53 9.82
C LEU A 99 6.25 -17.05 9.72
N GLU A 100 7.07 -17.80 10.48
CA GLU A 100 7.02 -19.26 10.50
C GLU A 100 5.65 -19.78 10.96
N LYS A 101 5.04 -19.17 11.99
CA LYS A 101 3.67 -19.50 12.45
C LYS A 101 2.60 -19.23 11.40
N LEU A 102 2.79 -18.22 10.56
CA LEU A 102 1.91 -17.90 9.44
C LEU A 102 2.19 -18.76 8.20
N GLY A 103 3.19 -19.66 8.24
CA GLY A 103 3.63 -20.45 7.09
C GLY A 103 4.30 -19.61 6.01
N HIS A 104 4.79 -18.42 6.37
CA HIS A 104 5.46 -17.49 5.47
C HIS A 104 6.98 -17.58 5.66
N LYS A 105 7.72 -17.52 4.55
CA LYS A 105 9.20 -17.46 4.55
C LYS A 105 9.73 -16.03 4.41
N GLU A 106 8.87 -15.13 3.97
CA GLU A 106 9.21 -13.76 3.60
C GLU A 106 8.24 -12.79 4.28
N GLN A 107 8.65 -11.53 4.41
CA GLN A 107 7.77 -10.46 4.90
C GLN A 107 6.56 -10.32 3.98
N VAL A 108 5.42 -9.94 4.56
CA VAL A 108 4.16 -9.70 3.83
C VAL A 108 4.40 -8.76 2.66
N PHE A 109 5.06 -7.63 2.90
CA PHE A 109 5.42 -6.66 1.87
C PHE A 109 6.18 -7.27 0.68
N VAL A 110 7.17 -8.13 0.93
CA VAL A 110 7.99 -8.74 -0.13
C VAL A 110 7.14 -9.65 -1.01
N ARG A 111 6.28 -10.47 -0.38
CA ARG A 111 5.35 -11.35 -1.09
C ARG A 111 4.37 -10.52 -1.92
N ASP A 112 3.80 -9.48 -1.35
CA ASP A 112 2.77 -8.68 -2.01
C ASP A 112 3.37 -7.92 -3.21
N VAL A 113 4.61 -7.41 -3.10
CA VAL A 113 5.37 -6.87 -4.23
C VAL A 113 5.63 -7.93 -5.31
N ALA A 114 6.07 -9.13 -4.91
CA ALA A 114 6.32 -10.22 -5.87
C ALA A 114 5.03 -10.64 -6.60
N GLU A 115 3.89 -10.64 -5.91
CA GLU A 115 2.58 -10.92 -6.48
C GLU A 115 2.17 -9.87 -7.52
N ILE A 116 2.21 -8.58 -7.16
CA ILE A 116 1.76 -7.52 -8.06
C ILE A 116 2.65 -7.34 -9.29
N LEU A 117 3.94 -7.68 -9.19
CA LEU A 117 4.85 -7.70 -10.35
C LEU A 117 4.49 -8.79 -11.38
N GLY A 118 3.64 -9.75 -11.00
CA GLY A 118 3.03 -10.71 -11.92
C GLY A 118 1.81 -10.17 -12.68
N TYR A 119 1.27 -9.00 -12.31
CA TYR A 119 0.10 -8.39 -12.92
C TYR A 119 0.48 -7.40 -14.04
N SER A 120 -0.51 -6.91 -14.79
CA SER A 120 -0.27 -5.82 -15.75
C SER A 120 0.09 -4.53 -15.02
N ASP A 121 0.96 -3.72 -15.60
CA ASP A 121 1.29 -2.37 -15.10
C ASP A 121 0.06 -1.52 -14.76
N LEU A 122 -1.04 -1.67 -15.51
CA LEU A 122 -2.29 -0.93 -15.27
C LEU A 122 -3.02 -1.35 -13.99
N ASP A 123 -2.72 -2.53 -13.45
CA ASP A 123 -3.43 -3.14 -12.33
C ASP A 123 -2.77 -2.81 -10.99
N TRP A 124 -1.46 -2.52 -10.98
CA TRP A 124 -0.71 -2.32 -9.74
C TRP A 124 -0.05 -0.95 -9.61
N LYS A 125 0.21 -0.22 -10.70
CA LYS A 125 0.84 1.11 -10.59
C LYS A 125 -0.12 2.11 -9.97
N GLY A 126 0.33 2.72 -8.89
CA GLY A 126 -0.37 3.80 -8.21
C GLY A 126 -0.32 5.11 -9.01
N PRO A 127 -1.13 6.11 -8.59
CA PRO A 127 -1.27 7.39 -9.29
C PRO A 127 0.04 8.20 -9.36
N SER A 128 0.99 7.96 -8.46
CA SER A 128 2.27 8.68 -8.38
C SER A 128 3.42 7.95 -9.08
N TRP A 129 3.15 6.85 -9.79
CA TRP A 129 4.19 6.03 -10.44
C TRP A 129 5.12 6.85 -11.34
N GLU A 130 4.60 7.74 -12.19
CA GLU A 130 5.42 8.55 -13.08
C GLU A 130 6.34 9.53 -12.33
N CYS A 131 5.85 10.11 -11.23
CA CYS A 131 6.67 10.97 -10.37
C CYS A 131 7.79 10.17 -9.69
N PHE A 132 7.49 8.95 -9.26
CA PHE A 132 8.47 8.04 -8.67
C PHE A 132 9.51 7.59 -9.67
N TYR A 133 9.09 7.21 -10.88
CA TYR A 133 9.99 6.86 -11.97
C TYR A 133 10.96 8.01 -12.27
N HIS A 134 10.47 9.25 -12.35
CA HIS A 134 11.31 10.43 -12.51
C HIS A 134 12.27 10.66 -11.33
N ALA A 135 11.84 10.40 -10.11
CA ALA A 135 12.72 10.56 -8.95
C ALA A 135 13.89 9.56 -8.96
N CYS A 136 13.72 8.41 -9.63
CA CYS A 136 14.73 7.34 -9.70
C CYS A 136 15.67 7.42 -10.92
N PHE A 137 15.27 8.11 -11.99
CA PHE A 137 15.99 8.14 -13.27
C PHE A 137 16.10 9.56 -13.85
#